data_AF-A0AAU8JBN9-F1
#
_entry.id   AF-A0AAU8JBN9-F1
#
_cell.length_a   1.000
_cell.length_b   1.000
_cell.length_c   1.000
_cell.angle_alpha   90.00
_cell.angle_beta   90.00
_cell.angle_gamma   90.00
#
_symmetry.space_group_name_H-M   'P 1'
#
loop_
_entity.id
_entity.type
_entity.pdbx_description
1 polymer ?
#
loop_
_entity_poly.entity_id
_entity_poly.type
_entity_poly.pdbx_seq_one_letter_code
_entity_poly.pdbx_strand_id
1 'polypeptide(L)' 'MLQNQGELDQRGLAIFAQALNTQGSLQLAQGQTQQALETSIKAESVYEKANNETGKLGSQINQAQALQSLGQYRPDKKIL' A
#
# COMPACT_ATOMS: atom_id res chain seq x y z
N MET A 1 28.48 2.33 1.38
CA MET A 1 27.93 2.14 0.01
C MET A 1 27.43 0.69 -0.08
N LEU A 2 26.16 0.44 0.22
CA LEU A 2 25.55 -0.90 0.11
C LEU A 2 24.96 -1.06 -1.30
N GLN A 3 25.84 -1.29 -2.28
CA GLN A 3 25.48 -1.70 -3.63
C GLN A 3 25.73 -3.20 -3.75
N ASN A 4 24.84 -4.03 -3.19
CA ASN A 4 24.75 -5.46 -3.50
C ASN A 4 23.48 -6.07 -2.90
N GLN A 5 22.31 -5.59 -3.33
CA GLN A 5 21.05 -6.28 -3.06
C GLN A 5 20.79 -7.21 -4.24
N GLY A 6 21.18 -8.48 -4.10
CA GLY A 6 20.58 -9.52 -4.93
C GLY A 6 19.07 -9.42 -4.73
N GLU A 7 18.31 -9.48 -5.84
CA GLU A 7 16.85 -9.39 -5.79
C GLU A 7 16.33 -10.27 -4.65
N LEU A 8 15.45 -9.70 -3.81
CA LEU A 8 14.77 -10.47 -2.78
C LEU A 8 14.14 -11.70 -3.45
N ASP A 9 14.30 -12.86 -2.85
CA ASP A 9 13.57 -14.04 -3.28
C ASP A 9 12.06 -13.83 -3.09
N GLN A 10 11.23 -14.73 -3.62
CA GLN A 10 9.76 -14.58 -3.54
C GLN A 10 9.27 -14.39 -2.10
N ARG A 11 9.93 -15.04 -1.13
CA ARG A 11 9.57 -14.94 0.29
C ARG A 11 9.96 -13.57 0.86
N GLY A 12 11.15 -13.07 0.53
CA GLY A 12 11.61 -11.73 0.89
C GLY A 12 10.72 -10.64 0.28
N LEU A 13 10.32 -10.79 -0.99
CA LEU A 13 9.37 -9.89 -1.64
C LEU A 13 8.02 -9.90 -0.93
N ALA A 14 7.49 -11.07 -0.58
CA ALA A 14 6.23 -11.16 0.16
C ALA A 14 6.29 -10.48 1.53
N ILE A 15 7.40 -10.62 2.27
CA ILE A 15 7.61 -9.94 3.56
C ILE A 15 7.72 -8.42 3.36
N PHE A 16 8.45 -7.98 2.33
CA PHE A 16 8.56 -6.56 2.02
C PHE A 16 7.20 -5.95 1.66
N ALA A 17 6.39 -6.65 0.86
CA ALA A 17 5.03 -6.23 0.53
C ALA A 17 4.11 -6.20 1.77
N GLN A 18 4.25 -7.16 2.70
CA GLN A 18 3.53 -7.12 3.98
C GLN A 18 3.87 -5.87 4.79
N ALA A 19 5.16 -5.52 4.88
CA ALA A 19 5.59 -4.32 5.57
C ALA A 19 5.02 -3.04 4.92
N LEU A 20 4.97 -2.98 3.58
CA LEU A 20 4.31 -1.89 2.86
C LEU A 20 2.81 -1.82 3.18
N ASN A 21 2.10 -2.96 3.23
CA ASN A 21 0.70 -2.96 3.64
C ASN A 21 0.49 -2.44 5.06
N THR A 22 1.34 -2.84 6.02
CA THR A 22 1.30 -2.29 7.38
C THR A 22 1.55 -0.78 7.40
N GLN A 23 2.49 -0.29 6.59
CA GLN A 23 2.73 1.15 6.44
C GLN A 23 1.51 1.87 5.86
N GLY A 24 0.88 1.30 4.83
CA GLY A 24 -0.33 1.85 4.22
C GLY A 24 -1.49 1.94 5.21
N SER A 25 -1.72 0.88 6.00
CA SER A 25 -2.74 0.90 7.06
C SER A 25 -2.46 1.94 8.14
N LEU A 26 -1.19 2.13 8.53
CA LEU A 26 -0.80 3.16 9.48
C LEU A 26 -1.05 4.58 8.91
N GLN A 27 -0.67 4.83 7.66
CA GLN A 27 -0.93 6.10 6.98
C GLN A 27 -2.42 6.40 6.91
N LEU A 28 -3.25 5.39 6.61
CA LEU A 28 -4.70 5.53 6.58
C LEU A 28 -5.24 5.91 7.96
N ALA A 29 -4.79 5.25 9.03
CA ALA A 29 -5.17 5.57 10.40
C ALA A 29 -4.73 6.97 10.84
N GLN A 30 -3.68 7.53 10.23
CA GLN A 30 -3.21 8.89 10.45
C GLN A 30 -3.92 9.94 9.58
N GLY A 31 -4.88 9.55 8.74
CA GLY A 31 -5.56 10.43 7.80
C GLY A 31 -4.72 10.80 6.57
N GLN A 32 -3.57 10.16 6.37
CA GLN A 32 -2.70 10.33 5.20
C GLN A 32 -3.22 9.46 4.05
N THR A 33 -4.51 9.58 3.74
CA THR A 33 -5.24 8.61 2.89
C THR A 33 -4.65 8.48 1.48
N GLN A 34 -4.19 9.59 0.88
CA GLN A 34 -3.54 9.54 -0.43
C GLN A 34 -2.22 8.75 -0.39
N GLN A 35 -1.43 8.93 0.67
CA GLN A 35 -0.17 8.21 0.84
C GLN A 35 -0.41 6.72 1.12
N ALA A 36 -1.48 6.40 1.86
CA ALA A 36 -1.91 5.02 2.11
C ALA A 36 -2.26 4.29 0.81
N LEU A 37 -2.95 4.98 -0.12
CA LEU A 37 -3.27 4.46 -1.45
C LEU A 37 -2.00 4.15 -2.25
N GLU A 38 -1.08 5.10 -2.34
CA GLU A 38 0.18 4.93 -3.06
C GLU A 38 1.03 3.78 -2.49
N THR A 39 1.11 3.68 -1.16
CA THR A 39 1.85 2.60 -0.48
C THR A 39 1.21 1.23 -0.76
N SER A 40 -0.12 1.15 -0.79
CA SER A 40 -0.84 -0.10 -1.10
C SER A 40 -0.70 -0.53 -2.56
N ILE A 41 -0.63 0.41 -3.51
CA ILE A 41 -0.30 0.13 -4.93
C ILE A 41 1.13 -0.45 -5.03
N LYS A 42 2.08 0.13 -4.29
CA LYS A 42 3.45 -0.39 -4.25
C LYS A 42 3.50 -1.81 -3.67
N ALA A 43 2.74 -2.09 -2.60
CA ALA A 43 2.63 -3.43 -2.04
C ALA A 43 2.10 -4.44 -3.06
N GLU A 44 1.06 -4.09 -3.83
CA GLU A 44 0.50 -4.92 -4.89
C GLU A 44 1.58 -5.31 -5.93
N SER A 45 2.34 -4.34 -6.43
CA SER A 45 3.41 -4.60 -7.39
C SER A 45 4.51 -5.53 -6.85
N VAL A 46 4.81 -5.44 -5.55
CA VAL A 46 5.79 -6.34 -4.92
C VAL A 46 5.21 -7.75 -4.74
N TYR A 47 3.94 -7.89 -4.36
CA TYR A 47 3.28 -9.20 -4.29
C TYR A 47 3.17 -9.89 -5.65
N GLU A 48 2.95 -9.12 -6.72
CA GLU A 48 2.96 -9.65 -8.09
C GLU A 48 4.33 -10.24 -8.44
N LYS A 49 5.42 -9.53 -8.13
CA LYS A 49 6.79 -10.06 -8.30
C LYS A 49 7.06 -11.30 -7.41
N ALA A 50 6.38 -11.40 -6.28
CA ALA A 50 6.45 -12.54 -5.37
C ALA A 50 5.58 -13.74 -5.80
N ASN A 51 4.79 -13.64 -6.87
CA ASN A 51 3.73 -14.61 -7.23
C ASN A 51 2.75 -14.88 -6.07
N ASN A 52 2.45 -13.86 -5.27
CA ASN A 52 1.60 -13.97 -4.09
C ASN A 52 0.23 -13.32 -4.34
N GLU A 53 -0.67 -14.08 -4.96
CA GLU A 53 -2.02 -13.61 -5.30
C GLU A 53 -2.86 -13.21 -4.08
N THR A 54 -2.70 -13.92 -2.95
CA THR A 54 -3.40 -13.56 -1.71
C THR A 54 -2.97 -12.18 -1.21
N GLY A 55 -1.68 -11.87 -1.26
CA GLY A 55 -1.15 -10.56 -0.91
C GLY A 55 -1.55 -9.47 -1.90
N LYS A 56 -1.60 -9.80 -3.20
CA LYS A 56 -2.12 -8.90 -4.25
C LYS A 56 -3.55 -8.50 -3.95
N LEU A 57 -4.43 -9.48 -3.69
CA LEU A 57 -5.83 -9.24 -3.31
C LEU A 57 -5.94 -8.40 -2.03
N GLY A 58 -5.15 -8.71 -1.00
CA GLY A 58 -5.13 -7.93 0.24
C GLY A 58 -4.73 -6.46 0.02
N SER A 59 -3.78 -6.22 -0.88
CA SER A 59 -3.35 -4.86 -1.22
C SER A 59 -4.43 -4.09 -2.00
N GLN A 60 -5.18 -4.77 -2.88
CA GLN A 60 -6.32 -4.17 -3.57
C GLN A 60 -7.47 -3.82 -2.61
N ILE A 61 -7.70 -4.62 -1.57
CA ILE A 61 -8.65 -4.28 -0.49
C ILE A 61 -8.20 -3.01 0.25
N ASN A 62 -6.91 -2.88 0.58
CA ASN A 62 -6.37 -1.67 1.20
C ASN A 62 -6.54 -0.44 0.29
N GLN A 63 -6.32 -0.58 -1.02
CA GLN A 63 -6.58 0.48 -2.00
C GLN A 63 -8.05 0.89 -2.02
N ALA A 64 -8.98 -0.07 -2.03
CA ALA A 64 -10.41 0.21 -2.00
C ALA A 64 -10.83 0.96 -0.73
N GLN A 65 -10.26 0.61 0.43
CA GLN A 65 -10.50 1.32 1.69
C GLN A 65 -9.96 2.76 1.65
N ALA A 66 -8.75 2.96 1.13
CA ALA A 66 -8.18 4.29 0.97
C ALA A 66 -9.01 5.14 -0.01
N LEU A 67 -9.43 4.58 -1.14
CA LEU A 67 -10.31 5.26 -2.10
C LEU A 67 -11.67 5.62 -1.51
N GLN A 68 -12.29 4.71 -0.73
CA GLN A 68 -13.51 5.04 0.01
C GLN A 68 -13.28 6.19 0.98
N SER A 69 -12.18 6.18 1.74
CA SER A 69 -11.84 7.26 2.66
C SER A 69 -11.61 8.58 1.93
N LEU A 70 -10.96 8.59 0.76
CA LEU A 70 -10.82 9.79 -0.09
C LEU A 70 -12.18 10.31 -0.60
N GLY A 71 -13.10 9.41 -0.99
CA GLY A 71 -14.46 9.79 -1.40
C GLY A 71 -15.35 10.27 -0.25
N GLN A 72 -15.08 9.81 0.97
CA GLN A 72 -15.69 10.32 2.21
C GLN A 72 -15.06 11.63 2.66
N TYR A 73 -13.77 11.84 2.36
CA TYR A 73 -13.09 13.12 2.45
C TYR A 73 -13.60 14.02 1.32
N ARG A 74 -14.90 14.32 1.34
CA ARG A 74 -15.40 15.55 0.73
C ARG A 74 -14.79 16.64 1.60
N PRO A 75 -13.87 17.49 1.10
CA PRO A 75 -13.62 18.74 1.78
C PRO A 75 -14.92 19.51 1.63
N ASP A 76 -15.82 19.34 2.60
CA ASP A 76 -17.07 20.08 2.68
C ASP A 76 -16.71 21.54 2.50
N LYS A 77 -17.07 22.09 1.34
CA LYS A 77 -17.02 23.51 0.99
C LYS A 77 -15.79 24.23 1.58
N LYS A 78 -14.81 24.49 0.73
CA LYS A 78 -14.06 25.75 0.86
C LYS A 78 -15.09 26.89 0.69
N ILE A 79 -15.79 27.23 1.77
CA ILE A 79 -16.48 28.50 1.92
C ILE A 79 -15.33 29.50 2.12
N LEU A 80 -14.90 30.10 1.02
CA LEU A 80 -14.29 31.41 0.98
C LEU A 80 -15.01 32.20 -0.10
#